data_AF-A0A956JYC2-F1
#
_entry.id   AF-A0A956JYC2-F1
#
_cell.length_a   1.000
_cell.length_b   1.000
_cell.length_c   1.000
_cell.angle_alpha   90.00
_cell.angle_beta   90.00
_cell.angle_gamma   90.00
#
_symmetry.space_group_name_H-M   'P 1'
#
loop_
_entity.id
_entity.type
_entity.pdbx_description
1 polymer ?
#
loop_
_entity_poly.entity_id
_entity_poly.type
_entity_poly.pdbx_seq_one_letter_code
_entity_poly.pdbx_strand_id
1 'polypeptide(L)'
;MAPPSFAELEARHGAAPIHGCPGRYRLRGVADLDVAAVVGPDTPASRHASPHARDPVWIAALAGGAGLISYARPDGRFVHTLCDPAGFARKLAQLELGPAPAPGPGQPDSCLAAAATAE
;
A
#
# COMPACT_ATOMS: atom_id res chain seq x y z
N MET A 1 -14.95 11.62 -1.74
CA MET A 1 -14.81 10.85 -2.99
C MET A 1 -14.75 9.37 -2.64
N ALA A 2 -15.20 8.46 -3.49
CA ALA A 2 -14.97 7.03 -3.27
C ALA A 2 -13.50 6.66 -3.61
N PRO A 3 -12.89 5.68 -2.92
CA PRO A 3 -11.57 5.20 -3.31
C PRO A 3 -11.61 4.59 -4.71
N PRO A 4 -10.54 4.69 -5.52
CA PRO A 4 -10.53 4.09 -6.85
C PRO A 4 -10.56 2.56 -6.74
N SER A 5 -11.04 1.94 -7.79
CA SER A 5 -11.04 0.50 -8.00
C SER A 5 -9.69 0.01 -8.54
N PHE A 6 -9.49 -1.31 -8.49
CA PHE A 6 -8.36 -1.97 -9.13
C PHE A 6 -8.26 -1.60 -10.63
N ALA A 7 -9.39 -1.71 -11.35
CA ALA A 7 -9.44 -1.49 -12.80
C ALA A 7 -9.06 -0.06 -13.18
N GLU A 8 -9.45 0.94 -12.38
CA GLU A 8 -9.09 2.34 -12.63
C GLU A 8 -7.57 2.57 -12.48
N LEU A 9 -6.95 1.99 -11.45
CA LEU A 9 -5.49 2.11 -11.27
C LEU A 9 -4.70 1.31 -12.30
N GLU A 10 -5.20 0.13 -12.69
CA GLU A 10 -4.63 -0.66 -13.77
C GLU A 10 -4.68 0.10 -15.10
N ALA A 11 -5.81 0.70 -15.45
CA ALA A 11 -5.96 1.48 -16.66
C ALA A 11 -5.09 2.76 -16.65
N ARG A 12 -4.96 3.42 -15.50
CA ARG A 12 -4.18 4.66 -15.34
C ARG A 12 -2.68 4.46 -15.49
N HIS A 13 -2.13 3.44 -14.83
CA HIS A 13 -0.68 3.27 -14.68
C HIS A 13 -0.12 2.09 -15.49
N GLY A 14 -0.99 1.20 -15.99
CA GLY A 14 -0.61 -0.08 -16.56
C GLY A 14 -0.12 -1.04 -15.46
N ALA A 15 -0.73 -2.22 -15.40
CA ALA A 15 -0.34 -3.27 -14.47
C ALA A 15 0.27 -4.46 -15.22
N ALA A 16 1.24 -5.13 -14.60
CA ALA A 16 1.77 -6.40 -15.08
C ALA A 16 1.75 -7.43 -13.94
N PRO A 17 1.24 -8.65 -14.17
CA PRO A 17 1.21 -9.67 -13.12
C PRO A 17 2.63 -10.02 -12.69
N ILE A 18 2.79 -10.22 -11.37
CA ILE A 18 4.05 -10.70 -10.81
C ILE A 18 4.06 -12.23 -10.91
N HIS A 19 5.09 -12.80 -11.54
CA HIS A 19 5.19 -14.25 -11.73
C HIS A 19 5.23 -14.99 -10.37
N GLY A 20 4.50 -16.11 -10.27
CA GLY A 20 4.36 -16.90 -9.04
C GLY A 20 3.57 -16.21 -7.91
N CYS A 21 2.94 -15.06 -8.20
CA CYS A 21 2.35 -14.17 -7.21
C CYS A 21 0.90 -13.83 -7.60
N PRO A 22 -0.05 -14.78 -7.53
CA PRO A 22 -1.41 -14.60 -8.05
C PRO A 22 -2.11 -13.38 -7.45
N GLY A 23 -2.79 -12.58 -8.26
CA GLY A 23 -3.50 -11.39 -7.79
C GLY A 23 -2.62 -10.23 -7.31
N ARG A 24 -1.30 -10.27 -7.63
CA ARG A 24 -0.37 -9.17 -7.37
C ARG A 24 0.23 -8.68 -8.68
N TYR A 25 0.24 -7.37 -8.84
CA TYR A 25 0.60 -6.71 -10.08
C TYR A 25 1.57 -5.56 -9.80
N ARG A 26 2.59 -5.45 -10.63
CA ARG A 26 3.52 -4.32 -10.63
C ARG A 26 2.95 -3.20 -11.49
N LEU A 27 2.83 -2.02 -10.91
CA LEU A 27 2.50 -0.79 -11.65
C LEU A 27 3.72 -0.27 -12.41
N ARG A 28 3.52 0.35 -13.57
CA ARG A 28 4.62 0.87 -14.42
C ARG A 28 4.78 2.37 -14.23
N GLY A 29 6.03 2.85 -14.21
CA GLY A 29 6.32 4.30 -14.21
C GLY A 29 5.95 5.05 -12.91
N VAL A 30 5.66 4.33 -11.82
CA VAL A 30 5.22 4.93 -10.56
C VAL A 30 6.26 4.90 -9.44
N ALA A 31 7.49 4.46 -9.70
CA ALA A 31 8.49 4.21 -8.66
C ALA A 31 8.92 5.49 -7.90
N ASP A 32 8.81 6.65 -8.55
CA ASP A 32 9.13 7.96 -7.96
C ASP A 32 7.88 8.68 -7.43
N LEU A 33 6.70 8.04 -7.52
CA LEU A 33 5.47 8.58 -6.95
C LEU A 33 5.30 8.12 -5.51
N ASP A 34 4.73 8.97 -4.67
CA ASP A 34 4.24 8.54 -3.37
C ASP A 34 2.89 7.82 -3.51
N VAL A 35 2.40 7.25 -2.41
CA VAL A 35 1.15 6.50 -2.38
C VAL A 35 -0.05 7.36 -2.79
N ALA A 36 -0.14 8.58 -2.28
CA ALA A 36 -1.25 9.49 -2.56
C ALA A 36 -1.27 9.93 -4.04
N ALA A 37 -0.11 10.09 -4.67
CA ALA A 37 0.01 10.35 -6.10
C ALA A 37 -0.45 9.16 -6.95
N VAL A 38 -0.29 7.93 -6.46
CA VAL A 38 -0.78 6.73 -7.16
C VAL A 38 -2.29 6.55 -7.01
N VAL A 39 -2.80 6.56 -5.77
CA VAL A 39 -4.22 6.24 -5.45
C VAL A 39 -5.14 7.46 -5.41
N GLY A 40 -4.60 8.67 -5.51
CA GLY A 40 -5.32 9.92 -5.34
C GLY A 40 -5.34 10.40 -3.88
N PRO A 41 -5.39 11.73 -3.64
CA PRO A 41 -5.24 12.33 -2.31
C PRO A 41 -6.40 12.01 -1.36
N ASP A 42 -7.57 11.67 -1.90
CA ASP A 42 -8.76 11.33 -1.11
C ASP A 42 -8.78 9.87 -0.61
N THR A 43 -7.84 9.04 -1.07
CA THR A 43 -7.77 7.63 -0.67
C THR A 43 -6.89 7.48 0.56
N PRO A 44 -7.43 7.05 1.70
CA PRO A 44 -6.63 6.88 2.91
C PRO A 44 -5.51 5.85 2.69
N ALA A 45 -4.29 6.26 3.04
CA ALA A 45 -3.13 5.39 3.11
C ALA A 45 -2.59 5.41 4.54
N SER A 46 -2.12 4.26 5.01
CA SER A 46 -1.57 4.10 6.35
C SER A 46 -0.19 3.45 6.27
N ARG A 47 0.74 3.94 7.09
CA ARG A 47 2.11 3.44 7.20
C ARG A 47 2.19 2.41 8.34
N HIS A 48 2.86 1.30 8.08
CA HIS A 48 3.02 0.18 8.99
C HIS A 48 4.46 -0.31 9.02
N ALA A 49 4.90 -0.75 10.20
CA ALA A 49 6.06 -1.63 10.34
C ALA A 49 5.56 -3.08 10.39
N SER A 50 6.30 -4.00 9.77
CA SER A 50 5.98 -5.43 9.79
C SER A 50 7.24 -6.22 10.09
N PRO A 51 7.19 -7.27 10.94
CA PRO A 51 8.34 -8.15 11.15
C PRO A 51 8.74 -8.90 9.88
N HIS A 52 7.84 -9.00 8.90
CA HIS A 52 8.04 -9.68 7.61
C HIS A 52 8.42 -8.72 6.46
N ALA A 53 8.69 -7.45 6.78
CA ALA A 53 9.18 -6.47 5.83
C ALA A 53 10.34 -5.67 6.42
N ARG A 54 11.46 -5.61 5.69
CA ARG A 54 12.61 -4.77 6.08
C ARG A 54 12.25 -3.28 6.01
N ASP A 55 11.55 -2.90 4.96
CA ASP A 55 11.21 -1.52 4.64
C ASP A 55 9.79 -1.19 5.14
N PRO A 56 9.51 0.05 5.58
CA PRO A 56 8.16 0.47 5.97
C PRO A 56 7.16 0.22 4.84
N VAL A 57 5.99 -0.30 5.22
CA VAL A 57 4.93 -0.67 4.29
C VAL A 57 3.79 0.31 4.39
N TRP A 58 3.40 0.86 3.25
CA TRP A 58 2.19 1.65 3.11
C TRP A 58 1.07 0.82 2.52
N ILE A 59 -0.12 0.96 3.09
CA ILE A 59 -1.32 0.26 2.67
C ILE A 59 -2.40 1.28 2.34
N ALA A 60 -3.00 1.15 1.16
CA ALA A 60 -4.21 1.87 0.77
C ALA A 60 -5.29 0.87 0.34
N ALA A 61 -6.44 0.90 1.00
CA ALA A 61 -7.59 0.08 0.61
C ALA A 61 -8.32 0.72 -0.57
N LEU A 62 -8.69 -0.10 -1.55
CA LEU A 62 -9.35 0.31 -2.78
C LEU A 62 -10.79 -0.21 -2.83
N ALA A 63 -11.59 0.30 -3.76
CA ALA A 63 -12.94 -0.20 -3.96
C ALA A 63 -12.94 -1.69 -4.32
N GLY A 64 -13.96 -2.42 -3.84
CA GLY A 64 -14.12 -3.86 -4.10
C GLY A 64 -13.19 -4.77 -3.29
N GLY A 65 -12.51 -4.26 -2.27
CA GLY A 65 -11.61 -5.03 -1.41
C GLY A 65 -10.20 -5.22 -1.98
N ALA A 66 -9.91 -4.62 -3.13
CA ALA A 66 -8.56 -4.51 -3.68
C ALA A 66 -7.69 -3.57 -2.82
N GLY A 67 -6.40 -3.49 -3.11
CA GLY A 67 -5.52 -2.63 -2.35
C GLY A 67 -4.19 -2.34 -3.04
N LEU A 68 -3.54 -1.26 -2.62
CA LEU A 68 -2.16 -0.96 -2.96
C LEU A 68 -1.26 -1.22 -1.76
N ILE A 69 -0.17 -1.94 -1.97
CA ILE A 69 0.90 -2.16 -0.99
C ILE A 69 2.17 -1.55 -1.53
N SER A 70 2.78 -0.64 -0.77
CA SER A 70 3.95 0.12 -1.22
C SER A 70 5.06 0.04 -0.19
N TYR A 71 6.24 -0.41 -0.62
CA TYR A 71 7.42 -0.44 0.25
C TYR A 71 8.24 0.85 0.02
N ALA A 72 8.49 1.61 1.09
CA ALA A 72 9.31 2.81 1.03
C ALA A 72 10.79 2.45 1.13
N ARG A 73 11.55 2.71 0.07
CA ARG A 73 12.98 2.37 0.00
C ARG A 73 13.83 3.48 0.62
N PRO A 74 15.04 3.16 1.13
CA PRO A 74 15.94 4.16 1.70
C PRO A 74 16.39 5.25 0.72
N ASP A 75 16.32 4.99 -0.59
CA ASP A 75 16.65 5.95 -1.65
C ASP A 75 15.48 6.92 -1.98
N GLY A 76 14.38 6.86 -1.22
CA GLY A 76 13.19 7.69 -1.41
C GLY A 76 12.21 7.17 -2.46
N ARG A 77 12.53 6.05 -3.13
CA ARG A 77 11.63 5.41 -4.10
C ARG A 77 10.61 4.49 -3.43
N PHE A 78 9.55 4.18 -4.17
CA PHE A 78 8.54 3.22 -3.76
C PHE A 78 8.51 1.99 -4.66
N VAL A 79 8.27 0.84 -4.03
CA VAL A 79 7.90 -0.40 -4.73
C VAL A 79 6.40 -0.61 -4.57
N HIS A 80 5.62 -0.15 -5.54
CA HIS A 80 4.18 -0.28 -5.56
C HIS A 80 3.72 -1.63 -6.13
N THR A 81 2.88 -2.31 -5.37
CA THR A 81 2.18 -3.53 -5.79
C THR A 81 0.69 -3.32 -5.70
N LEU A 82 0.02 -3.32 -6.86
CA LEU A 82 -1.44 -3.33 -6.92
C LEU A 82 -1.91 -4.77 -6.71
N CYS A 83 -2.88 -4.95 -5.81
CA CYS A 83 -3.40 -6.25 -5.45
C CYS A 83 -4.90 -6.31 -5.75
N ASP A 84 -5.35 -7.40 -6.38
CA ASP A 84 -6.77 -7.73 -6.39
C ASP A 84 -7.25 -8.12 -4.98
N PRO A 85 -8.57 -8.31 -4.75
CA PRO A 85 -9.07 -8.55 -3.40
C PRO A 85 -8.44 -9.77 -2.70
N ALA A 86 -8.22 -10.86 -3.43
CA ALA A 86 -7.65 -12.09 -2.88
C ALA A 86 -6.13 -11.94 -2.62
N GLY A 87 -5.41 -11.30 -3.53
CA GLY A 87 -3.99 -10.99 -3.41
C GLY A 87 -3.71 -10.03 -2.25
N PHE A 88 -4.59 -9.04 -2.06
CA PHE A 88 -4.47 -8.05 -1.01
C PHE A 88 -4.66 -8.69 0.36
N ALA A 89 -5.77 -9.40 0.58
CA ALA A 89 -6.04 -10.11 1.83
C ALA A 89 -4.91 -11.08 2.21
N ARG A 90 -4.42 -11.87 1.24
CA ARG A 90 -3.31 -12.80 1.48
C ARG A 90 -2.01 -12.08 1.85
N LYS A 91 -1.71 -10.94 1.21
CA LYS A 91 -0.48 -10.20 1.48
C LYS A 91 -0.52 -9.48 2.82
N LEU A 92 -1.68 -8.97 3.24
CA LEU A 92 -1.86 -8.41 4.59
C LEU A 92 -1.61 -9.48 5.66
N ALA A 93 -2.21 -10.66 5.51
CA ALA A 93 -1.97 -11.79 6.41
C ALA A 93 -0.48 -12.20 6.47
N GLN A 94 0.21 -12.22 5.32
CA GLN A 94 1.66 -12.49 5.26
C GLN A 94 2.52 -11.43 5.94
N LEU A 95 2.04 -10.19 6.01
CA LEU A 95 2.75 -9.10 6.67
C LEU A 95 2.37 -9.01 8.16
N GLU A 96 1.45 -9.84 8.64
CA GLU A 96 0.84 -9.73 9.97
C GLU A 96 0.26 -8.33 10.23
N LEU A 97 -0.13 -7.65 9.14
CA LEU A 97 -0.87 -6.42 9.19
C LEU A 97 -2.34 -6.85 9.16
N GLY A 98 -3.10 -6.45 10.17
CA GLY A 98 -4.52 -6.79 10.28
C GLY A 98 -5.34 -6.37 9.05
N PRO A 99 -6.67 -6.54 9.06
CA PRO A 99 -7.50 -6.06 7.95
C PRO A 99 -7.19 -4.59 7.69
N ALA A 100 -7.06 -4.22 6.41
CA ALA A 100 -6.79 -2.83 6.04
C ALA A 100 -7.80 -1.92 6.76
N PRO A 101 -7.36 -0.74 7.26
CA PRO A 101 -8.29 0.17 7.90
C PRO A 101 -9.44 0.43 6.94
N ALA A 102 -10.67 0.29 7.44
CA ALA A 102 -11.86 0.68 6.68
C ALA A 102 -11.66 2.13 6.17
N PRO A 103 -12.21 2.52 5.01
CA PRO A 103 -12.14 3.88 4.51
C PRO A 103 -12.92 4.81 5.45
N GLY A 104 -12.30 5.17 6.57
CA GLY A 104 -12.76 6.14 7.57
C GLY A 104 -11.98 7.45 7.42
N PRO A 105 -12.50 8.54 7.99
CA PRO A 105 -11.86 9.85 7.91
C PRO A 105 -10.48 9.77 8.56
N GLY A 106 -9.47 10.28 7.86
CA GLY A 106 -8.05 10.00 8.05
C GLY A 106 -7.58 9.83 9.49
N GLN A 107 -6.87 8.73 9.73
CA GLN A 107 -6.02 8.64 10.92
C GLN A 107 -4.72 9.41 10.64
N PRO A 108 -4.32 10.33 11.53
CA PRO A 108 -3.03 11.00 11.44
C PRO A 108 -1.91 9.98 11.66
N ASP A 109 -0.76 10.25 11.03
CA ASP A 109 0.53 9.60 11.25
C ASP A 109 0.74 9.26 12.73
N SER A 110 0.47 8.01 13.11
CA SER A 110 0.89 7.48 14.40
C SER A 110 2.15 6.64 14.19
N CYS A 111 3.19 7.31 13.69
CA CYS A 111 4.58 6.91 13.79
C CYS A 111 5.39 8.06 14.39
N LEU A 112 4.92 8.59 15.53
CA LEU A 112 5.75 9.37 16.44
C LEU A 112 5.52 8.86 17.87
N ALA A 113 5.91 7.61 18.13
CA ALA A 113 6.25 7.17 19.49
C ALA A 113 7.79 7.07 19.55
N ALA A 114 8.34 8.19 20.00
CA ALA A 114 9.70 8.48 20.44
C ALA A 114 10.71 7.32 20.50
N ALA A 115 11.76 7.47 19.70
CA ALA A 115 13.10 7.22 20.18
C ALA A 115 13.46 8.29 21.24
N ALA A 116 13.60 7.88 22.51
CA ALA A 116 14.31 8.51 23.65
C ALA A 116 13.83 7.76 24.90
N THR A 117 14.63 7.10 25.74
CA THR A 117 15.92 7.50 26.30
C THR A 117 16.77 6.25 26.59
N ALA A 118 18.03 6.27 26.16
CA ALA A 118 19.11 5.60 26.86
C ALA A 118 19.69 6.57 27.90
N GLU A 119 20.31 5.99 28.92
CA GLU A 119 20.99 6.55 30.10
C GLU A 119 20.20 6.50 31.42
#